data_AF-A0A967I8T7-F1
#
_entry.id   AF-A0A967I8T7-F1
#
_cell.length_a   1.000
_cell.length_b   1.000
_cell.length_c   1.000
_cell.angle_alpha   90.00
_cell.angle_beta   90.00
_cell.angle_gamma   90.00
#
_symmetry.space_group_name_H-M   'P 1'
#
loop_
_entity.id
_entity.type
_entity.pdbx_description
1 polymer ?
#
loop_
_entity_poly.entity_id
_entity_poly.type
_entity_poly.pdbx_seq_one_letter_code
_entity_poly.pdbx_strand_id
1 'polypeptide(L)'
;LLALASGAAISALVYRDPAWQGRAIAAILAAAWFWVAWAYHLQRYATINWAATAFAAGFGIQAALLIWTGVIRGRIVFRAMAPVLDRAGLGIFVLALVVYPLIGPLLLGREWAQVEVFGIAP
;
A
#
# COMPACT_ATOMS: atom_id res chain seq x y z
N LEU A 1 -4.07 11.11 6.23
CA LEU A 1 -4.73 10.40 7.36
C LEU A 1 -5.31 9.06 6.96
N LEU A 2 -6.24 8.99 6.00
CA LEU A 2 -6.84 7.72 5.54
C LEU A 2 -5.80 6.68 5.13
N ALA A 3 -4.78 7.08 4.38
CA ALA A 3 -3.76 6.14 3.92
C ALA A 3 -2.87 5.58 5.05
N LEU A 4 -2.53 6.40 6.06
CA LEU A 4 -1.85 5.93 7.28
C LEU A 4 -2.74 5.00 8.10
N ALA A 5 -4.03 5.33 8.22
CA ALA A 5 -5.00 4.49 8.91
C ALA A 5 -5.15 3.13 8.21
N SER A 6 -5.14 3.11 6.87
CA SER A 6 -5.12 1.88 6.07
C SER A 6 -3.88 1.03 6.33
N GLY A 7 -2.70 1.64 6.43
CA GLY A 7 -1.47 0.94 6.78
C GLY A 7 -1.53 0.31 8.18
N ALA A 8 -1.99 1.08 9.18
CA ALA A 8 -2.20 0.58 10.54
C ALA A 8 -3.25 -0.54 10.60
N ALA A 9 -4.34 -0.41 9.83
CA ALA A 9 -5.36 -1.43 9.71
C ALA A 9 -4.81 -2.73 9.13
N ILE A 10 -3.96 -2.67 8.10
CA ILE A 10 -3.28 -3.86 7.56
C ILE A 10 -2.45 -4.55 8.65
N SER A 11 -1.62 -3.81 9.40
CA SER A 11 -0.84 -4.39 10.50
C SER A 11 -1.74 -5.07 11.52
N ALA A 12 -2.79 -4.37 11.98
CA ALA A 12 -3.71 -4.92 12.98
C ALA A 12 -4.44 -6.17 12.48
N LEU A 13 -4.81 -6.23 11.20
CA LEU A 13 -5.46 -7.39 10.60
C LEU A 13 -4.53 -8.59 10.57
N VAL A 14 -3.28 -8.41 10.12
CA VAL A 14 -2.27 -9.47 10.10
C VAL A 14 -2.02 -10.04 11.51
N TYR A 15 -2.00 -9.18 12.54
CA TYR A 15 -1.79 -9.63 13.92
C TYR A 15 -2.98 -10.33 14.55
N ARG A 16 -4.21 -9.89 14.23
CA ARG A 16 -5.42 -10.43 14.82
C ARG A 16 -5.94 -11.68 14.12
N ASP A 17 -5.49 -11.91 12.88
CA ASP A 17 -5.86 -13.05 12.02
C ASP A 17 -7.36 -13.40 12.02
N PRO A 18 -8.30 -12.43 11.88
CA PRO A 18 -9.70 -12.78 11.70
C PRO A 18 -9.89 -13.50 10.36
N ALA A 19 -10.89 -14.39 10.26
CA ALA A 19 -11.15 -15.17 9.04
C ALA A 19 -11.35 -14.33 7.75
N TRP A 20 -11.71 -13.05 7.89
CA TRP A 20 -11.90 -12.12 6.78
C TRP A 20 -10.68 -11.23 6.49
N GLN A 21 -9.56 -11.39 7.21
CA GLN A 21 -8.37 -10.52 7.09
C GLN A 21 -7.88 -10.38 5.65
N GLY A 22 -7.81 -11.49 4.92
CA GLY A 22 -7.26 -11.52 3.57
C GLY A 22 -8.10 -10.72 2.60
N ARG A 23 -9.43 -10.75 2.76
CA ARG A 23 -10.37 -9.95 1.95
C ARG A 23 -10.20 -8.46 2.24
N ALA A 24 -10.08 -8.08 3.51
CA ALA A 24 -9.91 -6.68 3.90
C ALA A 24 -8.55 -6.13 3.46
N ILE A 25 -7.45 -6.85 3.68
CA ILE A 25 -6.12 -6.44 3.25
C ILE A 25 -6.06 -6.32 1.73
N ALA A 26 -6.62 -7.29 0.98
CA ALA A 26 -6.69 -7.22 -0.47
C ALA A 26 -7.52 -6.03 -0.97
N ALA A 27 -8.63 -5.69 -0.30
CA ALA A 27 -9.44 -4.53 -0.64
C ALA A 27 -8.67 -3.21 -0.41
N ILE A 28 -7.96 -3.08 0.72
CA ILE A 28 -7.14 -1.91 1.03
C ILE A 28 -6.03 -1.74 -0.02
N LEU A 29 -5.31 -2.81 -0.32
CA LEU A 29 -4.23 -2.79 -1.32
C LEU A 29 -4.76 -2.48 -2.73
N ALA A 30 -5.89 -3.06 -3.11
CA ALA A 30 -6.52 -2.78 -4.40
C ALA A 30 -6.93 -1.29 -4.51
N ALA A 31 -7.48 -0.70 -3.46
CA ALA A 31 -7.83 0.71 -3.43
C ALA A 31 -6.58 1.60 -3.55
N ALA A 32 -5.49 1.25 -2.85
CA ALA A 32 -4.22 1.99 -2.94
C ALA A 32 -3.62 1.92 -4.36
N TRP A 33 -3.58 0.73 -4.96
CA TRP A 33 -3.06 0.55 -6.32
C TRP A 33 -3.93 1.23 -7.39
N PHE A 34 -5.25 1.17 -7.25
CA PHE A 34 -6.15 1.92 -8.11
C PHE A 34 -5.92 3.44 -7.98
N TRP A 35 -5.75 3.93 -6.76
CA TRP A 35 -5.43 5.33 -6.51
C TRP A 35 -4.11 5.76 -7.16
N VAL A 36 -3.06 4.94 -7.07
CA VAL A 36 -1.76 5.18 -7.72
C VAL A 36 -1.87 5.15 -9.25
N ALA A 37 -2.66 4.23 -9.82
CA ALA A 37 -2.91 4.20 -11.26
C ALA A 37 -3.59 5.49 -11.73
N TRP A 38 -4.62 5.93 -11.01
CA TRP A 38 -5.45 7.07 -11.41
C TRP A 38 -4.82 8.43 -11.06
N ALA A 39 -4.64 8.71 -9.76
CA ALA A 39 -4.30 10.02 -9.26
C ALA A 39 -2.81 10.38 -9.45
N TYR A 40 -1.93 9.38 -9.42
CA TYR A 40 -0.50 9.59 -9.67
C TYR A 40 -0.18 9.47 -11.16
N HIS A 41 -0.36 8.28 -11.75
CA HIS A 41 0.07 8.05 -13.12
C HIS A 41 -0.76 8.81 -14.15
N LEU A 42 -2.09 8.65 -14.17
CA LEU A 42 -2.91 9.29 -15.22
C LEU A 42 -3.08 10.80 -15.02
N GLN A 43 -3.34 11.27 -13.79
CA GLN A 43 -3.60 12.69 -13.57
C GLN A 43 -2.35 13.56 -13.51
N ARG A 44 -1.22 13.05 -12.98
CA ARG A 44 -0.01 13.86 -12.75
C ARG A 44 1.15 13.48 -13.65
N TYR A 45 1.36 12.19 -13.88
CA TYR A 45 2.58 11.71 -14.54
C TYR A 45 2.44 11.51 -16.05
N ALA A 46 1.24 11.28 -16.57
CA ALA A 46 1.00 11.07 -18.00
C ALA A 46 1.34 12.28 -18.87
N THR A 47 1.24 13.50 -18.32
CA THR A 47 1.65 14.73 -19.01
C THR A 47 3.17 14.91 -19.06
N ILE A 48 3.92 14.20 -18.22
CA ILE A 48 5.38 14.31 -18.09
C ILE A 48 6.08 13.14 -18.78
N ASN A 49 5.53 11.93 -18.63
CA ASN A 49 6.11 10.70 -19.12
C ASN A 49 5.04 9.84 -19.79
N TRP A 50 5.19 9.60 -21.09
CA TRP A 50 4.29 8.77 -21.88
C TRP A 50 4.18 7.33 -21.34
N ALA A 51 5.23 6.81 -20.71
CA ALA A 51 5.22 5.47 -20.10
C ALA A 51 4.30 5.39 -18.87
N ALA A 52 3.90 6.53 -18.29
CA ALA A 52 2.98 6.56 -17.16
C ALA A 52 1.63 5.90 -17.48
N THR A 53 1.16 5.97 -18.73
CA THR A 53 -0.07 5.28 -19.14
C THR A 53 0.08 3.75 -19.07
N ALA A 54 1.25 3.22 -19.45
CA ALA A 54 1.55 1.80 -19.33
C ALA A 54 1.66 1.37 -17.86
N PHE A 55 2.31 2.19 -17.02
CA PHE A 55 2.36 1.94 -15.58
C PHE A 55 0.96 2.00 -14.94
N ALA A 56 0.12 2.96 -15.32
CA ALA A 56 -1.28 3.03 -14.87
C ALA A 56 -2.06 1.76 -15.22
N ALA A 57 -1.89 1.25 -16.43
CA ALA A 57 -2.50 -0.02 -16.83
C ALA A 57 -1.99 -1.18 -15.97
N GLY A 58 -0.68 -1.24 -15.70
CA GLY A 58 -0.07 -2.23 -14.81
C GLY A 58 -0.68 -2.23 -13.40
N PHE A 59 -0.70 -1.07 -12.74
CA PHE A 59 -1.30 -0.90 -11.42
C PHE A 59 -2.83 -1.17 -11.42
N GLY A 60 -3.53 -0.80 -12.49
CA GLY A 60 -4.96 -1.08 -12.65
C GLY A 60 -5.27 -2.57 -12.77
N ILE A 61 -4.51 -3.31 -13.59
CA ILE A 61 -4.64 -4.78 -13.72
C ILE A 61 -4.35 -5.44 -12.38
N GLN A 62 -3.29 -5.01 -11.72
CA GLN A 62 -2.90 -5.46 -10.40
C GLN A 62 -4.00 -5.25 -9.34
N ALA A 63 -4.64 -4.07 -9.32
CA ALA A 63 -5.79 -3.80 -8.45
C ALA A 63 -6.98 -4.72 -8.77
N ALA A 64 -7.28 -4.94 -10.05
CA ALA A 64 -8.34 -5.85 -10.48
C ALA A 64 -8.06 -7.31 -10.06
N LEU A 65 -6.81 -7.76 -10.16
CA LEU A 65 -6.38 -9.08 -9.71
C LEU A 65 -6.52 -9.24 -8.19
N LEU A 66 -6.19 -8.22 -7.39
CA LEU A 66 -6.40 -8.24 -5.95
C LEU A 66 -7.89 -8.32 -5.58
N ILE A 67 -8.75 -7.56 -6.28
CA ILE A 67 -10.21 -7.65 -6.11
C ILE A 67 -10.69 -9.06 -6.46
N TRP A 68 -10.29 -9.59 -7.60
CA TRP A 68 -10.76 -10.89 -8.06
C TRP A 68 -10.30 -12.04 -7.16
N THR A 69 -9.00 -12.11 -6.87
CA THR A 69 -8.40 -13.22 -6.15
C THR A 69 -8.55 -13.10 -4.63
N GLY A 70 -8.36 -11.90 -4.09
CA GLY A 70 -8.43 -11.62 -2.67
C GLY A 70 -9.83 -11.32 -2.17
N VAL A 71 -10.53 -10.37 -2.79
CA VAL A 71 -11.85 -9.94 -2.32
C VAL A 71 -12.94 -10.91 -2.75
N ILE A 72 -13.09 -11.22 -4.04
CA ILE A 72 -14.19 -12.05 -4.55
C ILE A 72 -13.96 -13.51 -4.18
N ARG A 73 -12.83 -14.08 -4.60
CA ARG A 73 -12.51 -15.50 -4.37
C ARG A 73 -11.99 -15.82 -2.96
N GLY A 74 -11.60 -14.82 -2.15
CA GLY A 74 -11.14 -15.05 -0.78
C GLY A 74 -9.87 -15.91 -0.67
N ARG A 75 -9.02 -15.96 -1.70
CA ARG A 75 -7.88 -16.90 -1.77
C ARG A 75 -6.61 -16.39 -1.12
N ILE A 76 -6.54 -15.10 -0.82
CA ILE A 76 -5.37 -14.50 -0.16
C ILE A 76 -5.52 -14.70 1.35
N VAL A 77 -4.54 -15.34 1.97
CA VAL A 77 -4.49 -15.58 3.41
C VAL A 77 -3.10 -15.22 3.91
N PHE A 78 -3.02 -14.44 5.00
CA PHE A 78 -1.77 -14.03 5.60
C PHE A 78 -1.51 -14.91 6.82
N ARG A 79 -0.71 -15.97 6.66
CA ARG A 79 -0.36 -16.86 7.77
C ARG A 79 1.01 -16.50 8.31
N ALA A 80 1.17 -16.61 9.63
CA ALA A 80 2.49 -16.57 10.26
C ALA A 80 3.39 -17.65 9.64
N MET A 81 4.62 -17.30 9.28
CA MET A 81 5.59 -18.24 8.70
C MET A 81 6.57 -18.71 9.75
N ALA A 82 7.54 -17.87 10.08
CA ALA A 82 8.59 -18.13 11.05
C ALA A 82 8.87 -16.83 11.82
N PRO A 83 9.12 -16.89 13.14
CA PRO A 83 9.20 -15.68 13.97
C PRO A 83 10.21 -14.63 13.48
N VAL A 84 11.31 -15.06 12.85
CA VAL A 84 12.33 -14.17 12.28
C VAL A 84 11.83 -13.48 11.01
N LEU A 85 11.19 -14.23 10.10
CA LEU A 85 10.62 -13.68 8.87
C LEU A 85 9.45 -12.74 9.17
N ASP A 86 8.59 -13.11 10.12
CA ASP A 86 7.44 -12.30 10.51
C ASP A 86 7.89 -10.97 11.14
N ARG A 87 8.93 -11.00 11.99
CA ARG A 87 9.52 -9.79 12.57
C ARG A 87 10.24 -8.93 11.53
N ALA A 88 10.96 -9.55 10.59
CA ALA A 88 11.63 -8.82 9.51
C ALA A 88 10.59 -8.13 8.60
N GLY A 89 9.53 -8.84 8.21
CA GLY A 89 8.43 -8.29 7.42
C GLY A 89 7.71 -7.14 8.13
N LEU A 90 7.43 -7.29 9.44
CA LEU A 90 6.90 -6.18 10.24
C LEU A 90 7.87 -5.00 10.27
N GLY A 91 9.16 -5.27 10.53
CA GLY A 91 10.18 -4.22 10.61
C GLY A 91 10.26 -3.40 9.34
N ILE A 92 10.26 -4.07 8.18
CA ILE A 92 10.22 -3.42 6.86
C ILE A 92 8.92 -2.62 6.70
N PHE A 93 7.77 -3.17 7.09
CA PHE A 93 6.49 -2.49 6.99
C PHE A 93 6.42 -1.23 7.86
N VAL A 94 6.88 -1.31 9.11
CA VAL A 94 6.93 -0.17 10.05
C VAL A 94 7.94 0.88 9.56
N LEU A 95 9.08 0.45 9.03
CA LEU A 95 10.05 1.35 8.41
C LEU A 95 9.43 2.13 7.26
N ALA A 96 8.69 1.46 6.37
CA ALA A 96 7.99 2.10 5.26
C ALA A 96 6.83 3.00 5.71
N LEU A 97 6.08 2.61 6.74
CA LEU A 97 4.88 3.34 7.18
C LEU A 97 5.19 4.56 8.07
N VAL A 98 6.26 4.50 8.85
CA VAL A 98 6.56 5.50 9.89
C VAL A 98 7.90 6.18 9.65
N VAL A 99 8.97 5.40 9.48
CA VAL A 99 10.31 5.97 9.40
C VAL A 99 10.48 6.75 8.11
N TYR A 100 10.14 6.16 6.97
CA TYR A 100 10.33 6.78 5.65
C TYR A 100 9.59 8.13 5.51
N PRO A 101 8.29 8.25 5.87
CA PRO A 101 7.58 9.54 5.83
C PRO A 101 8.19 10.60 6.76
N LEU A 102 8.79 10.20 7.89
CA LEU A 102 9.30 11.11 8.91
C LEU A 102 10.74 11.58 8.65
N ILE A 103 11.53 10.89 7.83
CA ILE A 103 12.89 11.31 7.46
C ILE A 103 12.89 12.72 6.86
N GLY A 104 11.94 13.02 5.96
CA GLY A 104 11.80 14.34 5.34
C GLY A 104 11.68 15.49 6.34
N PRO A 105 10.62 15.54 7.15
CA PRO A 105 10.41 16.64 8.08
C PRO A 105 11.38 16.64 9.27
N LEU A 106 11.75 15.48 9.82
CA LEU A 106 12.57 15.44 11.04
C LEU A 106 14.07 15.56 10.77
N LEU A 107 14.59 15.00 9.67
CA LEU A 107 16.03 14.97 9.39
C LEU A 107 16.46 15.95 8.29
N LEU A 108 15.57 16.24 7.34
CA LEU A 108 15.87 17.08 6.18
C LEU A 108 15.18 18.44 6.23
N GLY A 109 14.43 18.73 7.30
CA GLY A 109 13.75 20.02 7.51
C GLY A 109 12.65 20.32 6.48
N ARG A 110 12.13 19.30 5.78
CA ARG A 110 11.07 19.47 4.77
C ARG A 110 9.72 19.78 5.43
N GLU A 111 8.86 20.51 4.72
CA GLU A 111 7.52 20.81 5.22
C GLU A 111 6.69 19.53 5.36
N TRP A 112 5.83 19.47 6.38
CA TRP A 112 4.92 18.34 6.62
C TRP A 112 3.96 18.06 5.45
N ALA A 113 3.72 19.05 4.59
CA ALA A 113 2.92 18.90 3.37
C ALA A 113 3.62 18.07 2.27
N GLN A 114 4.94 17.92 2.33
CA GLN A 114 5.76 17.17 1.37
C GLN A 114 6.04 15.73 1.82
N VAL A 115 5.35 15.26 2.84
CA VAL A 115 5.55 13.90 3.37
C VAL A 115 5.01 12.87 2.39
N GLU A 116 5.87 11.92 2.03
CA GLU A 116 5.53 10.78 1.17
C GLU A 116 4.79 9.73 2.01
N VAL A 117 3.45 9.71 1.89
CA VAL A 117 2.59 8.83 2.68
C VAL A 117 2.28 7.55 1.92
N PHE A 118 2.26 6.42 2.64
CA PHE A 118 1.84 5.11 2.15
C PHE A 118 0.61 5.17 1.24
N GLY A 119 0.65 4.48 0.10
CA GLY A 119 -0.51 4.27 -0.78
C GLY A 119 -0.96 5.48 -1.61
N ILE A 120 -0.19 6.58 -1.61
CA ILE A 120 -0.49 7.79 -2.43
C ILE A 120 0.43 7.92 -3.64
N ALA A 121 1.68 7.47 -3.50
CA ALA A 121 2.68 7.39 -4.55
C ALA A 121 3.26 5.96 -4.57
N PRO A 122 3.78 5.50 -5.72
CA PRO A 122 4.41 4.19 -5.84
C PRO A 122 5.63 4.03 -4.93
#